data_AF-A0AAU9K6S1-F1
#
_entry.id   AF-A0AAU9K6S1-F1
#
_cell.length_a   1.000
_cell.length_b   1.000
_cell.length_c   1.000
_cell.angle_alpha   90.00
_cell.angle_beta   90.00
_cell.angle_gamma   90.00
#
_symmetry.space_group_name_H-M   'P 1'
#
loop_
_entity.id
_entity.type
_entity.pdbx_description
1 polymer ?
#
loop_
_entity_poly.entity_id
_entity_poly.type
_entity_poly.pdbx_seq_one_letter_code
_entity_poly.pdbx_strand_id
1 'polypeptide(L)'
;MNKTVKRADSTIHGTFFSLLMVAYIGFIFRYKPYNYPRLCWWQALSLIGVVWLSVISTISSNTKGNAYIYFSVVCVGWIIIALVGIYVQRRKYPSLLYRKKGLDTTHLFKFAFTFGKHSKNALAKIVPDRRPSSVDLMPKDFSIAKEVD
;
A
#
# COMPACT_ATOMS: atom_id res chain seq x y z
N MET A 1 -54.66 -17.14 21.86
CA MET A 1 -53.43 -17.59 21.17
C MET A 1 -52.29 -16.65 21.54
N ASN A 2 -51.69 -16.83 22.72
CA ASN A 2 -50.62 -15.98 23.25
C ASN A 2 -49.27 -16.46 22.72
N LYS A 3 -48.81 -15.91 21.60
CA LYS A 3 -47.39 -15.96 21.24
C LYS A 3 -46.68 -14.86 22.03
N THR A 4 -46.27 -15.19 23.26
CA THR A 4 -45.22 -14.45 23.96
C THR A 4 -43.95 -14.61 23.13
N VAL A 5 -43.71 -13.67 22.22
CA VAL A 5 -42.39 -13.47 21.63
C VAL A 5 -41.46 -13.26 22.82
N LYS A 6 -40.60 -14.26 23.11
CA LYS A 6 -39.56 -14.14 24.14
C LYS A 6 -38.79 -12.87 23.80
N ARG A 7 -39.03 -11.78 24.54
CA ARG A 7 -38.22 -10.56 24.43
C ARG A 7 -36.82 -11.00 24.85
N ALA A 8 -35.94 -11.16 23.86
CA ALA A 8 -34.53 -11.38 24.13
C ALA A 8 -34.04 -10.22 24.99
N ASP A 9 -33.27 -10.54 26.03
CA ASP A 9 -32.75 -9.53 26.93
C ASP A 9 -31.75 -8.64 26.16
N SER A 10 -32.20 -7.42 25.86
CA SER A 10 -31.44 -6.43 25.08
C SER A 10 -30.10 -6.10 25.75
N THR A 11 -30.05 -6.17 27.08
CA THR A 11 -28.85 -5.84 27.85
C THR A 11 -27.81 -6.94 27.73
N ILE A 12 -28.24 -8.20 27.77
CA ILE A 12 -27.35 -9.34 27.57
C ILE A 12 -26.76 -9.30 26.16
N HIS A 13 -27.59 -9.06 25.14
CA HIS A 13 -27.11 -8.99 23.77
C HIS A 13 -26.09 -7.87 23.53
N GLY A 14 -26.35 -6.66 24.06
CA GLY A 14 -25.41 -5.53 23.95
C GLY A 14 -24.07 -5.79 24.65
N THR A 15 -24.10 -6.47 25.79
CA THR A 15 -22.88 -6.82 26.54
C THR A 15 -22.00 -7.82 25.77
N PHE A 16 -22.61 -8.90 25.25
CA PHE A 16 -21.89 -9.90 24.45
C PHE A 16 -21.34 -9.30 23.15
N PHE A 17 -22.12 -8.46 22.47
CA PHE A 17 -21.67 -7.77 21.26
C PHE A 17 -20.46 -6.86 21.53
N SER A 18 -20.49 -6.11 22.63
CA SER A 18 -19.38 -5.23 23.04
C SER A 18 -18.09 -6.04 23.28
N LEU A 19 -18.18 -7.16 24.00
CA LEU A 19 -17.03 -8.03 24.26
C LEU A 19 -16.46 -8.64 22.98
N LEU A 20 -17.34 -9.12 22.08
CA LEU A 20 -16.94 -9.69 20.80
C LEU A 20 -16.24 -8.65 19.92
N MET A 21 -16.73 -7.41 19.89
CA MET A 21 -16.10 -6.33 19.16
C MET A 21 -14.73 -5.96 19.72
N VAL A 22 -14.56 -5.93 21.04
CA VAL A 22 -13.24 -5.71 21.67
C VAL A 22 -12.25 -6.82 21.29
N ALA A 23 -12.68 -8.07 21.33
CA ALA A 23 -11.85 -9.20 20.89
C ALA A 23 -11.48 -9.10 19.40
N TYR A 24 -12.43 -8.72 18.55
CA TYR A 24 -12.21 -8.53 17.11
C TYR A 24 -11.22 -7.39 16.81
N ILE A 25 -11.28 -6.29 17.55
CA ILE A 25 -10.28 -5.20 17.46
C ILE A 25 -8.89 -5.73 17.80
N GLY A 26 -8.76 -6.48 18.90
CA GLY A 26 -7.48 -7.11 19.28
C GLY A 26 -6.94 -8.04 18.20
N PHE A 27 -7.82 -8.82 17.58
CA PHE A 27 -7.48 -9.68 16.45
C PHE A 27 -6.96 -8.88 15.24
N ILE A 28 -7.65 -7.81 14.84
CA ILE A 28 -7.20 -6.95 13.72
C ILE A 28 -5.83 -6.34 14.00
N PHE A 29 -5.59 -5.86 15.22
CA PHE A 29 -4.29 -5.32 15.59
C PHE A 29 -3.18 -6.38 15.53
N ARG A 30 -3.49 -7.63 15.86
CA ARG A 30 -2.52 -8.75 15.86
C ARG A 30 -2.19 -9.25 14.45
N TYR A 31 -3.19 -9.37 13.59
CA TYR A 31 -3.04 -9.98 12.26
C TYR A 31 -2.80 -8.97 11.13
N LYS A 32 -3.13 -7.68 11.34
CA LYS A 32 -2.95 -6.60 10.35
C LYS A 32 -3.40 -7.04 8.95
N PRO A 33 -4.70 -7.29 8.75
CA PRO A 33 -5.22 -7.89 7.52
C PRO A 33 -4.91 -7.06 6.25
N TYR A 34 -4.67 -5.76 6.38
CA TYR A 34 -4.33 -4.88 5.26
C TYR A 34 -2.83 -4.58 5.22
N ASN A 35 -2.27 -4.66 4.02
CA ASN A 35 -0.89 -4.25 3.72
C ASN A 35 -0.69 -2.72 3.83
N TYR A 36 -1.77 -1.95 4.01
CA TYR A 36 -1.75 -0.50 4.17
C TYR A 36 -1.95 -0.12 5.64
N PRO A 37 -0.90 0.32 6.35
CA PRO A 37 -0.99 0.57 7.78
C PRO A 37 -1.96 1.72 8.11
N ARG A 38 -2.12 2.72 7.24
CA ARG A 38 -3.10 3.81 7.43
C ARG A 38 -4.54 3.29 7.39
N LEU A 39 -4.84 2.31 6.54
CA LEU A 39 -6.17 1.71 6.42
C LEU A 39 -6.51 0.87 7.66
N CYS A 40 -5.55 0.07 8.15
CA CYS A 40 -5.69 -0.65 9.42
C CYS A 40 -6.03 0.30 10.58
N TRP A 41 -5.42 1.49 10.64
CA TRP A 41 -5.73 2.48 11.67
C TRP A 41 -7.12 3.07 11.54
N TRP A 42 -7.56 3.40 10.33
CA TRP A 42 -8.94 3.87 10.09
C TRP A 42 -9.97 2.83 10.48
N GLN A 43 -9.72 1.57 10.14
CA GLN A 43 -10.59 0.46 10.55
C GLN A 43 -10.59 0.27 12.07
N ALA A 44 -9.43 0.38 12.73
CA ALA A 44 -9.38 0.31 14.18
C ALA A 44 -10.15 1.46 14.83
N LEU A 45 -10.02 2.68 14.31
CA LEU A 45 -10.78 3.85 14.79
C LEU A 45 -12.28 3.68 14.61
N SER A 46 -12.74 3.17 13.46
CA SER A 46 -14.17 2.93 13.24
C SER A 46 -14.71 1.86 14.19
N LEU A 47 -13.96 0.79 14.44
CA LEU A 47 -14.35 -0.24 15.40
C LEU A 47 -14.37 0.27 16.85
N ILE A 48 -13.42 1.12 17.24
CA ILE A 48 -13.45 1.80 18.55
C ILE A 48 -14.72 2.65 18.68
N GLY A 49 -15.12 3.35 17.61
CA GLY A 49 -16.39 4.10 17.56
C GLY A 49 -17.61 3.19 17.75
N VAL A 50 -17.62 2.00 17.13
CA VAL A 50 -18.69 1.00 17.31
C VAL A 50 -18.75 0.49 18.75
N VAL A 51 -17.59 0.18 19.37
CA VAL A 51 -17.54 -0.24 20.77
C VAL A 51 -18.05 0.87 21.69
N TRP A 52 -17.65 2.12 21.45
CA TRP A 52 -18.13 3.28 22.21
C TRP A 52 -19.65 3.43 22.14
N LEU A 53 -20.22 3.36 20.94
CA LEU A 53 -21.67 3.40 20.74
C LEU A 53 -22.38 2.24 21.43
N SER A 54 -21.81 1.03 21.36
CA SER A 54 -22.37 -0.16 22.00
C SER A 54 -22.40 -0.03 23.53
N VAL A 55 -21.34 0.50 24.12
CA VAL A 55 -21.25 0.75 25.57
C VAL A 55 -22.30 1.77 26.00
N ILE A 56 -22.41 2.90 25.30
CA ILE A 56 -23.42 3.93 25.63
C ILE A 56 -24.84 3.38 25.47
N SER A 57 -25.10 2.64 24.40
CA SER A 57 -26.40 2.01 24.15
C SER A 57 -26.80 1.09 25.31
N THR A 58 -25.86 0.26 25.79
CA THR A 58 -26.08 -0.65 26.92
C THR A 58 -26.29 0.10 28.24
N ILE A 59 -25.58 1.20 28.46
CA ILE A 59 -25.79 2.04 29.66
C ILE A 59 -27.15 2.74 29.61
N SER A 60 -27.51 3.28 28.44
CA SER A 60 -28.78 3.96 28.22
C SER A 60 -29.98 3.03 28.34
N SER A 61 -29.84 1.75 28.01
CA SER A 61 -30.93 0.77 28.18
C SER A 61 -31.15 0.39 29.64
N ASN A 62 -30.10 0.42 30.46
CA ASN A 62 -30.15 0.04 31.88
C ASN A 62 -30.55 1.20 32.80
N THR A 63 -30.33 2.44 32.37
CA THR A 63 -30.52 3.63 33.21
C THR A 63 -31.71 4.43 32.70
N LYS A 64 -32.67 4.76 33.57
CA LYS A 64 -33.83 5.63 33.25
C LYS A 64 -33.44 7.12 33.18
N GLY A 65 -32.39 7.43 32.41
CA GLY A 65 -31.87 8.77 32.24
C GLY A 65 -32.55 9.53 31.10
N ASN A 66 -32.32 10.84 31.06
CA ASN A 66 -32.84 11.70 30.00
C ASN A 66 -32.05 11.49 28.70
N ALA A 67 -32.74 11.29 27.57
CA ALA A 67 -32.12 10.90 26.29
C ALA A 67 -31.07 11.91 25.79
N TYR A 68 -31.29 13.21 26.07
CA TYR A 68 -30.38 14.29 25.69
C TYR A 68 -28.98 14.16 26.30
N ILE A 69 -28.87 13.60 27.51
CA ILE A 69 -27.58 13.40 28.18
C ILE A 69 -26.75 12.38 27.40
N TYR A 70 -27.34 11.23 27.05
CA TYR A 70 -26.64 10.20 26.28
C TYR A 70 -26.23 10.71 24.89
N PHE A 71 -27.09 11.47 24.22
CA PHE A 71 -26.74 12.08 22.94
C PHE A 71 -25.52 13.01 23.05
N SER A 72 -25.48 13.87 24.07
CA SER A 72 -24.32 14.74 24.30
C SER A 72 -23.02 13.97 24.55
N VAL A 73 -23.08 12.88 25.33
CA VAL A 73 -21.93 12.01 25.60
C VAL A 73 -21.46 11.30 24.33
N VAL A 74 -22.37 10.86 23.46
CA VAL A 74 -22.01 10.30 22.14
C VAL A 74 -21.26 11.33 21.32
N CYS A 75 -21.79 12.54 21.17
CA CYS A 75 -21.16 13.61 20.39
C CYS A 75 -19.75 13.94 20.91
N VAL A 76 -19.61 14.14 22.22
CA VAL A 76 -18.32 14.44 22.86
C VAL A 76 -17.33 13.29 22.65
N GLY A 77 -17.76 12.05 22.85
CA GLY A 77 -16.90 10.88 22.64
C GLY A 77 -16.42 10.75 21.18
N TRP A 78 -17.29 11.00 20.21
CA TRP A 78 -16.92 11.00 18.79
C TRP A 78 -15.89 12.06 18.44
N ILE A 79 -16.04 13.28 18.97
CA ILE A 79 -15.07 14.36 18.77
C ILE A 79 -13.70 13.95 19.32
N ILE A 80 -13.66 13.36 20.52
CA ILE A 80 -12.42 12.90 21.15
C ILE A 80 -11.77 11.79 20.30
N ILE A 81 -12.53 10.78 19.87
CA ILE A 81 -12.01 9.68 19.04
C ILE A 81 -11.46 10.22 17.71
N ALA A 82 -12.17 11.15 17.07
CA ALA A 82 -11.73 11.76 15.82
C ALA A 82 -10.44 12.58 16.00
N LEU A 83 -10.36 13.41 17.03
CA LEU A 83 -9.18 14.23 17.33
C LEU A 83 -7.95 13.35 17.63
N VAL A 84 -8.11 12.34 18.48
CA VAL A 84 -7.05 11.38 18.80
C VAL A 84 -6.62 10.62 17.54
N GLY A 85 -7.57 10.17 16.74
CA GLY A 85 -7.31 9.48 15.48
C GLY A 85 -6.49 10.32 14.51
N ILE A 86 -6.89 11.56 14.28
CA ILE A 86 -6.17 12.52 13.42
C ILE A 86 -4.78 12.81 13.99
N TYR A 87 -4.67 13.04 15.30
CA TYR A 87 -3.41 13.34 15.96
C TYR A 87 -2.39 12.19 15.81
N VAL A 88 -2.80 10.95 16.10
CA VAL A 88 -1.95 9.76 15.95
C VAL A 88 -1.59 9.54 14.48
N GLN A 89 -2.54 9.73 13.57
CA GLN A 89 -2.30 9.56 12.14
C GLN A 89 -1.29 10.57 11.59
N ARG A 90 -1.36 11.84 12.00
CA ARG A 90 -0.38 12.87 11.61
C ARG A 90 1.01 12.52 12.10
N ARG A 91 1.15 11.97 13.30
CA ARG A 91 2.45 11.62 13.88
C ARG A 91 3.06 10.36 13.26
N LYS A 92 2.27 9.31 13.01
CA LYS A 92 2.77 8.02 12.50
C LYS A 92 2.84 7.91 10.98
N TYR A 93 1.99 8.62 10.23
CA TYR A 93 1.86 8.47 8.77
C TYR A 93 1.82 9.82 8.06
N PRO A 94 2.96 10.55 8.04
CA PRO A 94 3.04 11.89 7.45
C PRO A 94 2.88 11.91 5.92
N SER A 95 3.25 10.85 5.21
CA SER A 95 3.12 10.78 3.75
C SER A 95 1.71 10.33 3.33
N LEU A 96 1.00 11.18 2.57
CA LEU A 96 -0.33 10.88 2.02
C LEU A 96 -0.31 9.85 0.87
N LEU A 97 0.81 9.75 0.13
CA LEU A 97 0.98 8.73 -0.90
C LEU A 97 1.85 7.60 -0.37
N TYR A 98 1.28 6.41 -0.29
CA TYR A 98 2.07 5.19 -0.22
C TYR A 98 2.81 5.03 -1.55
N ARG A 99 4.04 5.54 -1.63
CA ARG A 99 4.93 5.19 -2.74
C ARG A 99 5.32 3.75 -2.49
N LYS A 100 4.69 2.80 -3.20
CA LYS A 100 5.21 1.42 -3.30
C LYS A 100 6.69 1.60 -3.61
N LYS A 101 7.58 1.17 -2.71
CA LYS A 101 9.03 1.13 -2.98
C LYS A 101 9.13 0.52 -4.37
N GLY A 102 9.59 1.31 -5.34
CA GLY A 102 9.71 0.82 -6.71
C GLY A 102 10.46 -0.50 -6.62
N LEU A 103 9.96 -1.54 -7.30
CA LEU A 103 10.74 -2.77 -7.44
C LEU A 103 12.15 -2.32 -7.78
N ASP A 104 13.16 -2.82 -7.07
CA ASP A 104 14.52 -2.37 -7.26
C ASP A 104 14.98 -2.82 -8.65
N THR A 105 14.64 -2.00 -9.65
CA THR A 105 14.90 -2.28 -11.06
C THR A 105 16.39 -2.23 -11.33
N THR A 106 17.23 -1.77 -10.39
CA THR A 106 18.67 -1.84 -10.53
C THR A 106 19.17 -3.27 -10.73
N HIS A 107 18.50 -4.29 -10.18
CA HIS A 107 18.83 -5.69 -10.48
C HIS A 107 18.42 -6.11 -11.90
N LEU A 108 17.27 -5.66 -12.40
CA LEU A 108 16.83 -5.90 -13.79
C LEU A 108 17.72 -5.17 -14.79
N PHE A 109 18.12 -3.93 -14.50
CA PHE A 109 19.04 -3.16 -15.33
C PHE A 109 20.46 -3.76 -15.29
N LYS A 110 20.98 -4.14 -14.10
CA LYS A 110 22.26 -4.86 -14.01
C LYS A 110 22.22 -6.16 -14.81
N PHE A 111 21.13 -6.91 -14.75
CA PHE A 111 20.96 -8.12 -15.55
C PHE A 111 21.01 -7.79 -17.06
N ALA A 112 20.16 -6.88 -17.54
CA ALA A 112 20.09 -6.51 -18.96
C ALA A 112 21.43 -5.98 -19.52
N PHE A 113 22.13 -5.12 -18.77
CA PHE A 113 23.42 -4.56 -19.20
C PHE A 113 24.60 -5.54 -19.08
N THR A 114 24.53 -6.53 -18.20
CA THR A 114 25.56 -7.59 -18.10
C THR A 114 25.54 -8.51 -19.31
N PHE A 115 24.36 -8.89 -19.82
CA PHE A 115 24.24 -9.64 -21.09
C PHE A 115 24.76 -8.85 -22.30
N GLY A 116 24.50 -7.54 -22.34
CA GLY A 116 25.01 -6.67 -23.40
C GLY A 116 26.54 -6.62 -23.48
N LYS A 117 27.24 -6.74 -22.34
CA LYS A 117 28.71 -6.78 -22.27
C LYS A 117 29.28 -8.14 -22.69
N HIS A 118 28.62 -9.24 -22.32
CA HIS A 118 29.05 -10.59 -22.70
C HIS A 118 28.86 -10.88 -24.19
N SER A 119 27.80 -10.36 -24.81
CA SER A 119 27.53 -10.54 -26.25
C SER A 119 28.56 -9.84 -27.15
N LYS A 120 29.01 -8.63 -26.80
CA LYS A 120 30.05 -7.92 -27.56
C LYS A 120 31.41 -8.62 -27.51
N ASN A 121 31.76 -9.20 -26.37
CA ASN A 121 33.01 -9.95 -26.21
C ASN A 121 32.96 -11.32 -26.93
N ALA A 122 31.78 -11.93 -27.05
CA ALA A 122 31.58 -13.14 -27.84
C ALA A 122 31.65 -12.86 -29.35
N LEU A 123 31.02 -11.77 -29.82
CA LEU A 123 31.08 -11.34 -31.22
C LEU A 123 32.48 -10.90 -31.65
N ALA A 124 33.22 -10.18 -30.80
CA ALA A 124 34.61 -9.80 -31.06
C ALA A 124 35.58 -11.01 -31.12
N LYS A 125 35.20 -12.15 -30.53
CA LYS A 125 35.97 -13.39 -30.58
C LYS A 125 35.67 -14.25 -31.81
N ILE A 126 34.49 -14.09 -32.42
CA ILE A 126 34.04 -14.86 -33.58
C ILE A 126 34.30 -14.11 -34.90
N VAL A 127 34.29 -12.77 -34.88
CA VAL A 127 34.57 -11.96 -36.07
C VAL A 127 36.04 -11.54 -36.06
N PRO A 128 36.93 -12.20 -36.83
CA PRO A 128 38.26 -11.66 -37.07
C PRO A 128 38.14 -10.30 -37.77
N ASP A 129 38.97 -9.34 -37.37
CA ASP A 129 39.03 -7.97 -37.90
C ASP A 129 39.25 -7.99 -39.42
N ARG A 130 38.17 -8.06 -40.20
CA ARG A 130 38.18 -7.75 -41.63
C ARG A 130 38.15 -6.24 -41.81
N ARG A 131 39.18 -5.55 -41.30
CA ARG A 131 39.52 -4.24 -41.86
C ARG A 131 40.30 -4.49 -43.14
N PRO A 132 39.76 -4.16 -44.33
CA PRO A 132 40.59 -4.13 -45.52
C PRO A 132 41.68 -3.09 -45.26
N SER A 133 42.94 -3.54 -45.29
CA SER A 133 44.09 -2.67 -45.33
C SER A 133 43.92 -1.74 -46.52
N SER A 134 43.94 -0.42 -46.27
CA SER A 134 43.77 0.64 -47.24
C SER A 134 44.93 0.77 -48.25
N VAL A 135 45.57 -0.34 -48.61
CA VAL A 135 46.84 -0.38 -49.36
C VAL A 135 46.67 -0.86 -50.81
N ASP A 136 45.55 -1.50 -51.18
CA ASP A 136 45.41 -2.14 -52.50
C ASP A 136 44.41 -1.46 -53.46
N LEU A 137 44.34 -0.13 -53.46
CA LEU A 137 43.61 0.63 -54.48
C LEU A 137 44.52 1.68 -55.14
N MET A 138 45.60 1.23 -55.78
CA MET A 138 46.20 1.99 -56.88
C MET A 138 46.33 1.08 -58.11
N PRO A 139 45.51 1.30 -59.15
CA PRO A 139 45.80 0.74 -60.46
C PRO A 139 47.09 1.40 -60.98
N LYS A 140 48.14 0.60 -61.13
CA LYS A 140 49.23 0.88 -62.06
C LYS A 140 48.66 0.81 -63.47
N ASP A 141 49.22 1.61 -64.34
CA ASP A 141 49.03 1.62 -65.79
C ASP A 141 47.90 2.52 -66.29
N PHE A 142 48.26 3.77 -66.59
CA PHE A 142 47.78 4.46 -67.80
C PHE A 142 48.77 5.57 -68.18
N SER A 143 49.85 5.18 -68.84
CA SER A 143 50.74 6.08 -69.58
C SER A 143 50.58 5.78 -71.06
N ILE A 144 49.75 6.55 -71.77
CA ILE A 144 49.77 6.64 -73.23
C ILE A 144 49.52 8.11 -73.66
N ALA A 145 50.56 8.64 -74.30
CA ALA A 145 50.61 9.60 -75.40
C ALA A 145 49.85 10.95 -75.29
N LYS A 146 50.65 12.01 -75.20
CA LYS A 146 50.52 13.14 -76.13
C LYS A 146 51.85 13.87 -76.31
N GLU A 147 52.58 13.41 -77.31
CA GLU A 147 53.51 14.22 -78.09
C GLU A 147 52.68 14.94 -79.18
N VAL A 148 53.23 16.01 -79.75
CA VAL A 148 52.77 16.83 -80.91
C VAL A 148 52.44 18.28 -80.55
N ASP A 149 53.42 19.11 -80.93
CA ASP A 149 53.48 20.54 -81.31
C ASP A 149 53.24 21.65 -80.27
#